data_AF-A0A6L3AY30-F1
#
_entry.id   AF-A0A6L3AY30-F1
#
_cell.length_a   1.000
_cell.length_b   1.000
_cell.length_c   1.000
_cell.angle_alpha   90.00
_cell.angle_beta   90.00
_cell.angle_gamma   90.00
#
_symmetry.space_group_name_H-M   'P 1'
#
loop_
_entity.id
_entity.type
_entity.pdbx_description
1 polymer ?
#
loop_
_entity_poly.entity_id
_entity_poly.type
_entity_poly.pdbx_seq_one_letter_code
_entity_poly.pdbx_strand_id
1 'polypeptide(L)'
;MIVELGARQRGRILSPVRAAAPHRALPRSLTVLILLAVLPLFGQSFHYLVDVPPLYALSKSWPVLTIPLAVYAMAQIELPFKSLCIALLAYLVAITPAVSMVQLGNGLTDAMATTVKVWPFAYCFSLAALLTLLRPTLPQVRGALIALGAGTFVVMLALWLVVPPEAYATDPLKSKLLMYDFERGYRIFMPMFFGVLFLFYLSRRFCAYREWWTIPLLLAGLLLMVLIYKQRTVLGGVVLVVGFAMITSARGWWRILAVSAALLATIVLAAVYSVDLANRAEQMLGASLSIRQNSIVLALDFLEVTPLRWLLGVGAITRFSSVTLADILGSDQFYLADIGWIGVVFEYGVIGAVLIAAFYVAALRTARRSADRDDPMTLALGDYVLFALATSTIYSVVFTPGEVASVMALALFWRNARRQAGAQRPSSPPKRPVFSMGRP
;
A
#
# COMPACT_ATOMS: atom_id res chain seq x y z
N MET A 1 -22.60 -8.59 59.03
CA MET A 1 -21.41 -9.44 58.81
C MET A 1 -21.67 -10.22 57.53
N ILE A 2 -21.46 -9.62 56.33
CA ILE A 2 -20.24 -9.70 55.50
C ILE A 2 -19.83 -11.18 55.35
N VAL A 3 -19.92 -11.85 54.19
CA VAL A 3 -19.18 -11.60 52.93
C VAL A 3 -19.93 -12.26 51.75
N GLU A 4 -20.33 -11.45 50.76
CA GLU A 4 -20.46 -11.89 49.36
C GLU A 4 -19.04 -12.09 48.80
N LEU A 5 -18.74 -13.32 48.34
CA LEU A 5 -17.49 -13.61 47.63
C LEU A 5 -17.58 -13.06 46.20
N GLY A 6 -17.12 -11.83 46.08
CA GLY A 6 -17.00 -11.09 44.84
C GLY A 6 -16.17 -11.80 43.78
N ALA A 7 -16.70 -11.73 42.56
CA ALA A 7 -15.99 -11.90 41.32
C ALA A 7 -14.64 -11.15 41.36
N ARG A 8 -13.53 -11.89 41.31
CA ARG A 8 -12.19 -11.32 41.14
C ARG A 8 -12.05 -10.73 39.73
N GLN A 9 -12.37 -9.43 39.67
CA GLN A 9 -11.68 -8.36 38.93
C GLN A 9 -10.90 -8.79 37.68
N ARG A 10 -11.61 -8.76 36.55
CA ARG A 10 -11.07 -8.22 35.29
C ARG A 10 -10.68 -6.76 35.54
N GLY A 11 -9.38 -6.46 35.53
CA GLY A 11 -8.92 -5.10 35.82
C GLY A 11 -7.42 -4.91 35.70
N ARG A 12 -6.81 -5.24 34.55
CA ARG A 12 -5.59 -4.53 34.13
C ARG A 12 -5.98 -3.56 33.03
N ILE A 13 -6.33 -2.37 33.50
CA ILE A 13 -6.51 -1.14 32.75
C ILE A 13 -5.23 -0.90 31.95
N LEU A 14 -5.43 -0.76 30.65
CA LEU A 14 -4.49 -0.20 29.68
C LEU A 14 -3.66 0.89 30.34
N SER A 15 -2.36 0.70 30.48
CA SER A 15 -1.50 1.82 30.83
C SER A 15 -1.62 2.84 29.69
N PRO A 16 -2.12 4.06 29.96
CA PRO A 16 -1.98 5.13 28.99
C PRO A 16 -0.47 5.27 28.77
N VAL A 17 -0.06 5.55 27.54
CA VAL A 17 1.23 6.19 27.27
C VAL A 17 1.47 7.16 28.42
N ARG A 18 2.49 6.86 29.24
CA ARG A 18 2.85 7.63 30.43
C ARG A 18 2.76 9.08 29.99
N ALA A 19 1.84 9.84 30.60
CA ALA A 19 1.54 11.21 30.21
C ALA A 19 2.82 12.03 30.41
N ALA A 20 3.70 11.99 29.41
CA ALA A 20 4.77 12.94 29.27
C ALA A 20 4.11 14.31 29.27
N ALA A 21 4.72 15.23 30.03
CA ALA A 21 4.31 16.61 30.26
C ALA A 21 3.64 17.25 29.04
N PRO A 22 2.72 18.23 29.21
CA PRO A 22 2.03 18.87 28.11
C PRO A 22 3.03 19.57 27.18
N HIS A 23 3.56 18.85 26.20
CA HIS A 23 4.27 19.43 25.08
C HIS A 23 3.25 20.26 24.31
N ARG A 24 3.58 21.55 24.12
CA ARG A 24 2.77 22.48 23.31
C ARG A 24 2.43 21.77 22.00
N ALA A 25 1.14 21.61 21.74
CA ALA A 25 0.68 21.10 20.45
C ALA A 25 1.25 21.99 19.35
N LEU A 26 1.88 21.38 18.34
CA LEU A 26 2.40 22.11 17.19
C LEU A 26 1.25 22.91 16.53
N PRO A 27 1.53 24.10 15.95
CA PRO A 27 0.55 24.82 15.17
C PRO A 27 -0.12 23.93 14.12
N ARG A 28 -1.43 24.12 13.91
CA ARG A 28 -2.21 23.30 12.98
C ARG A 28 -1.65 23.34 11.55
N SER A 29 -1.20 24.50 11.10
CA SER A 29 -0.59 24.72 9.79
C SER A 29 0.72 23.95 9.65
N LEU A 30 1.60 24.04 10.66
CA LEU A 30 2.87 23.32 10.68
C LEU A 30 2.67 21.80 10.66
N THR A 31 1.68 21.29 11.40
CA THR A 31 1.34 19.86 11.39
C THR A 31 0.92 19.39 10.00
N VAL A 32 0.05 20.16 9.32
CA VAL A 32 -0.38 19.83 7.95
C VAL A 32 0.79 19.93 6.96
N LEU A 33 1.64 20.95 7.08
CA LEU A 33 2.83 21.10 6.25
C LEU A 33 3.78 19.90 6.39
N ILE A 34 4.02 19.46 7.63
CA ILE A 34 4.84 18.26 7.90
C ILE A 34 4.19 17.03 7.25
N LEU A 35 2.87 16.83 7.40
CA LEU A 35 2.17 15.71 6.77
C LEU A 35 2.28 15.74 5.24
N LEU A 36 2.11 16.92 4.61
CA LEU A 36 2.24 17.07 3.16
C LEU A 36 3.66 16.78 2.66
N ALA A 37 4.70 17.14 3.44
CA ALA A 37 6.08 16.87 3.08
C ALA A 37 6.49 15.40 3.31
N VAL A 38 6.02 14.80 4.40
CA VAL A 38 6.53 13.51 4.88
C VAL A 38 5.72 12.31 4.36
N LEU A 39 4.40 12.43 4.22
CA LEU A 39 3.58 11.33 3.71
C LEU A 39 4.04 10.82 2.33
N PRO A 40 4.45 11.68 1.36
CA PRO A 40 5.04 11.22 0.09
C PRO A 40 6.24 10.27 0.24
N LEU A 41 7.08 10.47 1.26
CA LEU A 41 8.26 9.64 1.51
C LEU A 41 7.86 8.26 2.05
N PHE A 42 6.85 8.22 2.91
CA PHE A 42 6.23 6.99 3.42
C PHE A 42 5.45 6.23 2.33
N GLY A 43 4.73 6.96 1.48
CA GLY A 43 4.03 6.40 0.31
C GLY A 43 4.96 6.07 -0.86
N GLN A 44 6.28 6.14 -0.68
CA GLN A 44 7.30 5.85 -1.71
C GLN A 44 7.11 6.63 -3.02
N SER A 45 6.52 7.83 -2.96
CA SER A 45 6.13 8.61 -4.15
C SER A 45 7.30 9.15 -4.97
N PHE A 46 8.53 9.05 -4.46
CA PHE A 46 9.75 9.44 -5.19
C PHE A 46 10.73 8.27 -5.36
N HIS A 47 10.37 7.07 -4.94
CA HIS A 47 11.29 5.94 -4.80
C HIS A 47 11.78 5.35 -6.14
N TYR A 48 11.15 5.76 -7.25
CA TYR A 48 11.48 5.35 -8.62
C TYR A 48 11.63 6.55 -9.57
N LEU A 49 11.74 7.76 -9.02
CA LEU A 49 11.66 9.02 -9.75
C LEU A 49 13.07 9.61 -9.93
N VAL A 50 13.91 8.92 -10.71
CA VAL A 50 15.33 9.26 -10.91
C VAL A 50 15.51 10.67 -11.48
N ASP A 51 14.51 11.15 -12.20
CA ASP A 51 14.43 12.49 -12.81
C ASP A 51 14.48 13.64 -11.79
N VAL A 52 14.24 13.37 -10.50
CA VAL A 52 14.37 14.35 -9.42
C VAL A 52 15.36 13.84 -8.37
N PRO A 53 16.69 13.93 -8.62
CA PRO A 53 17.71 13.25 -7.83
C PRO A 53 17.66 13.52 -6.32
N PRO A 54 17.40 14.76 -5.83
CA PRO A 54 17.34 15.01 -4.39
C PRO A 54 16.18 14.26 -3.71
N LEU A 55 14.99 14.28 -4.31
CA LEU A 55 13.82 13.58 -3.77
C LEU A 55 13.93 12.07 -3.90
N TYR A 56 14.55 11.60 -4.99
CA TYR A 56 14.87 10.19 -5.18
C TYR A 56 15.83 9.66 -4.10
N ALA A 57 16.96 10.35 -3.89
CA ALA A 57 17.94 9.98 -2.88
C ALA A 57 17.35 10.03 -1.46
N LEU A 58 16.55 11.06 -1.17
CA LEU A 58 15.84 11.18 0.11
C LEU A 58 14.86 10.02 0.31
N SER A 59 14.05 9.67 -0.69
CA SER A 59 13.08 8.58 -0.59
C SER A 59 13.74 7.20 -0.47
N LYS A 60 14.93 7.00 -1.04
CA LYS A 60 15.74 5.78 -0.85
C LYS A 60 16.34 5.70 0.56
N SER A 61 16.75 6.83 1.12
CA SER A 61 17.37 6.91 2.44
C SER A 61 16.34 6.98 3.58
N TRP A 62 15.09 7.34 3.27
CA TRP A 62 14.03 7.58 4.26
C TRP A 62 13.76 6.42 5.22
N PRO A 63 13.74 5.14 4.80
CA PRO A 63 13.60 4.03 5.74
C PRO A 63 14.70 4.01 6.81
N VAL A 64 15.94 4.33 6.43
CA VAL A 64 17.08 4.37 7.35
C VAL A 64 16.99 5.59 8.26
N LEU A 65 16.69 6.76 7.70
CA LEU A 65 16.53 8.01 8.47
C LEU A 65 15.41 7.91 9.51
N THR A 66 14.41 7.06 9.29
CA THR A 66 13.28 6.85 10.20
C THR A 66 13.45 5.65 11.15
N ILE A 67 14.61 5.00 11.18
CA ILE A 67 14.92 3.92 12.14
C ILE A 67 14.69 4.36 13.60
N PRO A 68 15.13 5.54 14.06
CA PRO A 68 14.88 5.96 15.44
C PRO A 68 13.39 5.99 15.79
N LEU A 69 12.53 6.41 14.84
CA LEU A 69 11.08 6.38 15.00
C LEU A 69 10.55 4.94 15.03
N ALA A 70 11.09 4.06 14.18
CA ALA A 70 10.72 2.65 14.18
C ALA A 70 11.07 1.96 15.51
N VAL A 71 12.27 2.19 16.03
CA VAL A 71 12.72 1.70 17.34
C VAL A 71 11.86 2.25 18.47
N TYR A 72 11.53 3.55 18.44
CA TYR A 72 10.60 4.15 19.39
C TYR A 72 9.23 3.47 19.38
N ALA A 73 8.63 3.24 18.20
CA ALA A 73 7.38 2.50 18.09
C ALA A 73 7.50 1.05 18.59
N MET A 74 8.61 0.38 18.28
CA MET A 74 8.89 -0.97 18.76
C MET A 74 9.07 -1.04 20.27
N ALA A 75 9.50 0.03 20.94
CA ALA A 75 9.64 0.05 22.40
C ALA A 75 8.34 0.50 23.09
N GLN A 76 7.70 1.56 22.58
CA GLN A 76 6.70 2.33 23.33
C GLN A 76 5.27 2.19 22.82
N ILE A 77 5.07 1.69 21.59
CA ILE A 77 3.75 1.63 20.97
C ILE A 77 3.28 0.16 20.88
N GLU A 78 2.06 -0.07 21.37
CA GLU A 78 1.35 -1.34 21.18
C GLU A 78 0.71 -1.35 19.79
N LEU A 79 1.38 -2.03 18.85
CA LEU A 79 0.87 -2.25 17.50
C LEU A 79 0.32 -3.67 17.39
N PRO A 80 -0.87 -3.88 16.79
CA PRO A 80 -1.33 -5.22 16.49
C PRO A 80 -0.39 -5.85 15.45
N PHE A 81 -0.14 -7.15 15.59
CA PHE A 81 0.77 -7.90 14.72
C PHE A 81 2.24 -7.43 14.77
N LYS A 82 2.64 -6.71 15.83
CA LYS A 82 4.03 -6.27 16.05
C LYS A 82 5.04 -7.41 15.92
N SER A 83 4.79 -8.57 16.51
CA SER A 83 5.68 -9.74 16.41
C SER A 83 5.85 -10.22 14.97
N LEU A 84 4.77 -10.23 14.18
CA LEU A 84 4.82 -10.57 12.75
C LEU A 84 5.67 -9.56 11.97
N CYS A 85 5.47 -8.26 12.17
CA CYS A 85 6.25 -7.23 11.49
C CYS A 85 7.74 -7.28 11.87
N ILE A 86 8.06 -7.57 13.14
CA ILE A 86 9.45 -7.76 13.60
C ILE A 86 10.05 -9.03 12.98
N ALA A 87 9.33 -10.14 13.00
CA ALA A 87 9.79 -11.40 12.40
C ALA A 87 10.03 -11.24 10.89
N LEU A 88 9.13 -10.54 10.18
CA LEU A 88 9.30 -10.19 8.78
C LEU A 88 10.56 -9.37 8.55
N LEU A 89 10.76 -8.27 9.29
CA LEU A 89 11.95 -7.43 9.15
C LEU A 89 13.24 -8.19 9.47
N ALA A 90 13.25 -8.98 10.54
CA ALA A 90 14.39 -9.80 10.91
C ALA A 90 14.73 -10.80 9.80
N TYR A 91 13.73 -11.46 9.23
CA TYR A 91 13.93 -12.38 8.11
C TYR A 91 14.50 -11.67 6.88
N LEU A 92 13.87 -10.58 6.44
CA LEU A 92 14.25 -9.88 5.22
C LEU A 92 15.58 -9.13 5.31
N VAL A 93 15.95 -8.63 6.50
CA VAL A 93 17.17 -7.83 6.70
C VAL A 93 18.35 -8.66 7.20
N ALA A 94 18.13 -9.76 7.93
CA ALA A 94 19.22 -10.60 8.44
C ALA A 94 19.38 -11.91 7.64
N ILE A 95 18.28 -12.64 7.42
CA ILE A 95 18.36 -13.98 6.80
C ILE A 95 18.57 -13.88 5.30
N THR A 96 17.76 -13.09 4.59
CA THR A 96 17.87 -12.98 3.13
C THR A 96 19.26 -12.56 2.64
N PRO A 97 19.96 -11.61 3.29
CA PRO A 97 21.33 -11.26 2.91
C PRO A 97 22.35 -12.35 3.24
N ALA A 98 22.22 -13.03 4.39
CA ALA A 98 23.08 -14.16 4.71
C ALA A 98 22.93 -15.29 3.68
N VAL A 99 21.70 -15.54 3.24
CA VAL A 99 21.40 -16.49 2.15
C VAL A 99 22.05 -16.03 0.83
N SER A 100 21.97 -14.75 0.49
CA SER A 100 22.63 -14.17 -0.69
C SER A 100 24.15 -14.36 -0.66
N MET A 101 24.79 -14.19 0.51
CA MET A 101 26.23 -14.43 0.66
C MET A 101 26.60 -15.90 0.44
N VAL A 102 25.81 -16.83 1.01
CA VAL A 102 26.09 -18.28 0.93
C VAL A 102 25.79 -18.85 -0.45
N GLN A 103 24.69 -18.45 -1.08
CA GLN A 103 24.22 -19.04 -2.33
C GLN A 103 24.74 -18.35 -3.59
N LEU A 104 24.98 -17.04 -3.53
CA LEU A 104 25.42 -16.24 -4.67
C LEU A 104 26.87 -15.76 -4.53
N GLY A 105 27.53 -16.02 -3.39
CA GLY A 105 28.91 -15.58 -3.16
C GLY A 105 29.07 -14.07 -3.01
N ASN A 106 27.98 -13.33 -2.75
CA ASN A 106 28.03 -11.88 -2.60
C ASN A 106 28.80 -11.46 -1.34
N GLY A 107 29.51 -10.33 -1.42
CA GLY A 107 30.12 -9.70 -0.26
C GLY A 107 29.06 -9.16 0.73
N LEU A 108 29.46 -8.94 1.99
CA LEU A 108 28.55 -8.43 3.03
C LEU A 108 27.91 -7.09 2.66
N THR A 109 28.70 -6.17 2.09
CA THR A 109 28.23 -4.85 1.68
C THR A 109 27.16 -4.94 0.60
N ASP A 110 27.37 -5.81 -0.40
CA ASP A 110 26.47 -5.96 -1.53
C ASP A 110 25.19 -6.66 -1.08
N ALA A 111 25.33 -7.71 -0.26
CA ALA A 111 24.22 -8.39 0.37
C ALA A 111 23.38 -7.44 1.24
N MET A 112 24.00 -6.54 2.01
CA MET A 112 23.28 -5.51 2.77
C MET A 112 22.62 -4.46 1.87
N ALA A 113 23.27 -4.02 0.79
CA ALA A 113 22.71 -3.07 -0.16
C ALA A 113 21.42 -3.60 -0.82
N THR A 114 21.30 -4.93 -0.99
CA THR A 114 20.09 -5.55 -1.54
C THR A 114 18.85 -5.38 -0.65
N THR A 115 19.03 -5.12 0.65
CA THR A 115 17.91 -4.95 1.59
C THR A 115 17.18 -3.62 1.47
N VAL A 116 17.75 -2.64 0.75
CA VAL A 116 17.18 -1.27 0.64
C VAL A 116 15.71 -1.27 0.21
N LYS A 117 15.29 -2.24 -0.63
CA LYS A 117 13.90 -2.37 -1.08
C LYS A 117 12.92 -2.93 -0.05
N VAL A 118 13.39 -3.66 0.97
CA VAL A 118 12.55 -4.25 2.02
C VAL A 118 12.46 -3.39 3.28
N TRP A 119 13.41 -2.49 3.51
CA TRP A 119 13.35 -1.54 4.62
C TRP A 119 12.04 -0.73 4.74
N PRO A 120 11.34 -0.36 3.65
CA PRO A 120 10.04 0.30 3.75
C PRO A 120 8.96 -0.50 4.49
N PHE A 121 9.10 -1.81 4.73
CA PHE A 121 8.22 -2.53 5.66
C PHE A 121 8.25 -1.94 7.08
N ALA A 122 9.35 -1.31 7.49
CA ALA A 122 9.48 -0.63 8.77
C ALA A 122 8.61 0.63 8.88
N TYR A 123 8.05 1.13 7.77
CA TYR A 123 7.13 2.28 7.77
C TYR A 123 5.89 2.06 8.63
N CYS A 124 5.46 0.82 8.85
CA CYS A 124 4.36 0.54 9.77
C CYS A 124 4.67 0.97 11.21
N PHE A 125 5.96 0.93 11.61
CA PHE A 125 6.44 1.39 12.91
C PHE A 125 6.73 2.89 12.89
N SER A 126 7.55 3.35 11.94
CA SER A 126 8.01 4.75 11.94
C SER A 126 6.90 5.75 11.65
N LEU A 127 5.95 5.45 10.76
CA LEU A 127 4.79 6.32 10.55
C LEU A 127 3.85 6.32 11.76
N ALA A 128 3.67 5.17 12.42
CA ALA A 128 2.88 5.10 13.65
C ALA A 128 3.51 5.92 14.79
N ALA A 129 4.83 5.87 14.95
CA ALA A 129 5.58 6.74 15.86
C ALA A 129 5.39 8.22 15.51
N LEU A 130 5.60 8.58 14.24
CA LEU A 130 5.45 9.97 13.78
C LEU A 130 4.05 10.51 14.09
N LEU A 131 2.99 9.76 13.75
CA LEU A 131 1.61 10.16 14.02
C LEU A 131 1.33 10.27 15.53
N THR A 132 1.95 9.43 16.35
CA THR A 132 1.83 9.48 17.81
C THR A 132 2.53 10.70 18.42
N LEU A 133 3.67 11.11 17.84
CA LEU A 133 4.42 12.29 18.27
C LEU A 133 3.78 13.59 17.77
N LEU A 134 3.36 13.64 16.51
CA LEU A 134 2.70 14.81 15.92
C LEU A 134 1.28 15.04 16.46
N ARG A 135 0.60 13.96 16.89
CA ARG A 135 -0.80 13.97 17.35
C ARG A 135 -1.74 14.77 16.44
N PRO A 136 -1.76 14.51 15.11
CA PRO A 136 -2.64 15.23 14.23
C PRO A 136 -4.10 14.88 14.53
N THR A 137 -5.01 15.74 14.12
CA THR A 137 -6.45 15.44 14.13
C THR A 137 -6.84 14.64 12.89
N LEU A 138 -7.93 13.86 12.97
CA LEU A 138 -8.43 13.10 11.80
C LEU A 138 -8.70 13.99 10.56
N PRO A 139 -9.29 15.20 10.69
CA PRO A 139 -9.48 16.08 9.54
C PRO A 139 -8.17 16.52 8.89
N GLN A 140 -7.10 16.74 9.66
CA GLN A 140 -5.79 17.14 9.12
C GLN A 140 -5.17 16.02 8.30
N VAL A 141 -5.18 14.78 8.81
CA VAL A 141 -4.64 13.63 8.06
C VAL A 141 -5.47 13.39 6.81
N ARG A 142 -6.81 13.42 6.92
CA ARG A 142 -7.70 13.28 5.76
C ARG A 142 -7.44 14.37 4.70
N GLY A 143 -7.33 15.63 5.13
CA GLY A 143 -7.05 16.76 4.25
C GLY A 143 -5.71 16.62 3.53
N ALA A 144 -4.66 16.20 4.25
CA ALA A 144 -3.36 15.95 3.64
C ALA A 144 -3.40 14.82 2.60
N LEU A 145 -4.06 13.69 2.91
CA LEU A 145 -4.21 12.58 1.96
C LEU A 145 -4.98 12.99 0.70
N ILE A 146 -6.07 13.75 0.86
CA ILE A 146 -6.87 14.25 -0.26
C ILE A 146 -6.05 15.25 -1.10
N ALA A 147 -5.36 16.18 -0.44
CA ALA A 147 -4.54 17.18 -1.13
C ALA A 147 -3.40 16.52 -1.93
N LEU A 148 -2.72 15.53 -1.36
CA LEU A 148 -1.70 14.76 -2.07
C LEU A 148 -2.29 13.96 -3.25
N GLY A 149 -3.46 13.35 -3.06
CA GLY A 149 -4.12 12.58 -4.12
C GLY A 149 -4.61 13.43 -5.28
N ALA A 150 -5.30 14.54 -4.99
CA ALA A 150 -5.68 15.51 -6.00
C ALA A 150 -4.44 16.15 -6.66
N GLY A 151 -3.43 16.50 -5.86
CA GLY A 151 -2.16 17.04 -6.32
C GLY A 151 -1.44 16.11 -7.30
N THR A 152 -1.51 14.79 -7.09
CA THR A 152 -0.93 13.79 -8.01
C THR A 152 -1.52 13.94 -9.43
N PHE A 153 -2.85 14.03 -9.55
CA PHE A 153 -3.50 14.21 -10.85
C PHE A 153 -3.25 15.60 -11.46
N VAL A 154 -3.22 16.65 -10.64
CA VAL A 154 -2.92 18.02 -11.10
C VAL A 154 -1.50 18.11 -11.64
N VAL A 155 -0.52 17.56 -10.92
CA VAL A 155 0.88 17.51 -11.37
C VAL A 155 1.01 16.68 -12.65
N MET A 156 0.31 15.54 -12.75
CA MET A 156 0.30 14.73 -13.97
C MET A 156 -0.18 15.52 -15.18
N LEU A 157 -1.31 16.21 -15.05
CA LEU A 157 -1.86 17.01 -16.11
C LEU A 157 -0.94 18.18 -16.46
N ALA A 158 -0.39 18.87 -15.46
CA ALA A 158 0.54 19.97 -15.69
C ALA A 158 1.81 19.52 -16.44
N LEU A 159 2.41 18.40 -16.03
CA LEU A 159 3.56 17.82 -16.73
C LEU A 159 3.19 17.45 -18.17
N TRP A 160 2.03 16.83 -18.38
CA TRP A 160 1.57 16.45 -19.72
C TRP A 160 1.39 17.66 -20.66
N LEU A 161 0.93 18.79 -20.15
CA LEU A 161 0.70 19.99 -20.93
C LEU A 161 1.97 20.81 -21.19
N VAL A 162 2.93 20.78 -20.26
CA VAL A 162 4.12 21.65 -20.30
C VAL A 162 5.34 20.96 -20.89
N VAL A 163 5.49 19.64 -20.67
CA VAL A 163 6.70 18.92 -21.04
C VAL A 163 6.66 18.55 -22.53
N PRO A 164 7.65 18.97 -23.33
CA PRO A 164 7.63 18.73 -24.75
C PRO A 164 8.09 17.29 -25.09
N PRO A 165 7.73 16.77 -26.28
CA PRO A 165 7.97 15.37 -26.64
C PRO A 165 9.43 14.92 -26.58
N GLU A 166 10.39 15.82 -26.78
CA GLU A 166 11.83 15.54 -26.80
C GLU A 166 12.37 15.15 -25.41
N ALA A 167 11.64 15.48 -24.35
CA ALA A 167 12.01 15.13 -22.97
C ALA A 167 11.68 13.67 -22.61
N TYR A 168 10.92 12.94 -23.45
CA TYR A 168 10.53 11.57 -23.18
C TYR A 168 11.61 10.59 -23.63
N ALA A 169 12.11 9.76 -22.71
CA ALA A 169 13.14 8.78 -23.01
C ALA A 169 12.55 7.42 -23.37
N THR A 170 13.20 6.71 -24.30
CA THR A 170 12.92 5.29 -24.59
C THR A 170 13.57 4.34 -23.58
N ASP A 171 14.66 4.77 -22.96
CA ASP A 171 15.43 3.97 -21.99
C ASP A 171 14.94 4.25 -20.55
N PRO A 172 14.37 3.24 -19.84
CA PRO A 172 13.93 3.37 -18.46
C PRO A 172 15.05 3.68 -17.45
N LEU A 173 16.32 3.52 -17.83
CA LEU A 173 17.46 3.89 -16.99
C LEU A 173 17.74 5.39 -17.01
N LYS A 174 17.37 6.08 -18.12
CA LYS A 174 17.60 7.52 -18.30
C LYS A 174 16.46 8.36 -17.72
N SER A 175 15.22 7.98 -18.00
CA SER A 175 14.04 8.60 -17.40
C SER A 175 13.00 7.53 -17.06
N LYS A 176 12.49 7.57 -15.82
CA LYS A 176 11.36 6.74 -15.41
C LYS A 176 10.07 7.52 -15.36
N LEU A 177 10.13 8.84 -15.15
CA LEU A 177 8.94 9.67 -15.12
C LEU A 177 8.38 9.90 -16.53
N LEU A 178 9.23 10.24 -17.50
CA LEU A 178 8.84 10.63 -18.86
C LEU A 178 9.28 9.54 -19.83
N MET A 179 8.37 8.64 -20.18
CA MET A 179 8.70 7.47 -21.00
C MET A 179 8.00 7.51 -22.35
N TYR A 180 8.73 7.14 -23.39
CA TYR A 180 8.18 6.79 -24.69
C TYR A 180 8.30 5.28 -24.91
N ASP A 181 7.20 4.67 -25.32
CA ASP A 181 7.08 3.24 -25.57
C ASP A 181 6.38 3.08 -26.92
N PHE A 182 6.95 2.30 -27.85
CA PHE A 182 6.40 2.17 -29.21
C PHE A 182 4.94 1.70 -29.22
N GLU A 183 4.53 0.86 -28.26
CA GLU A 183 3.17 0.34 -28.18
C GLU A 183 2.18 1.30 -27.50
N ARG A 184 2.68 2.20 -26.65
CA ARG A 184 1.84 3.04 -25.77
C ARG A 184 1.98 4.54 -26.04
N GLY A 185 2.94 4.95 -26.85
CA GLY A 185 3.35 6.33 -27.06
C GLY A 185 3.89 6.98 -25.78
N TYR A 186 3.81 8.32 -25.73
CA TYR A 186 4.20 9.11 -24.57
C TYR A 186 3.37 8.75 -23.35
N ARG A 187 4.03 8.51 -22.21
CA ARG A 187 3.41 8.26 -20.92
C ARG A 187 4.18 8.91 -19.77
N ILE A 188 3.46 9.31 -18.74
CA ILE A 188 4.06 9.80 -17.50
C ILE A 188 3.92 8.71 -16.44
N PHE A 189 5.00 8.02 -16.13
CA PHE A 189 5.02 6.94 -15.14
C PHE A 189 5.37 7.50 -13.76
N MET A 190 4.39 8.12 -13.12
CA MET A 190 4.51 8.63 -11.75
C MET A 190 3.99 7.63 -10.71
N PRO A 191 4.47 7.68 -9.47
CA PRO A 191 3.90 6.91 -8.37
C PRO A 191 2.46 7.33 -8.04
N MET A 192 1.53 6.37 -8.10
CA MET A 192 0.09 6.63 -8.03
C MET A 192 -0.54 6.33 -6.67
N PHE A 193 0.24 6.05 -5.61
CA PHE A 193 -0.28 5.71 -4.27
C PHE A 193 -1.41 6.63 -3.80
N PHE A 194 -1.15 7.94 -3.71
CA PHE A 194 -2.14 8.91 -3.25
C PHE A 194 -3.26 9.13 -4.28
N GLY A 195 -2.95 9.08 -5.57
CA GLY A 195 -3.94 9.20 -6.64
C GLY A 195 -4.97 8.07 -6.58
N VAL A 196 -4.52 6.82 -6.48
CA VAL A 196 -5.38 5.63 -6.35
C VAL A 196 -6.19 5.68 -5.05
N LEU A 197 -5.55 6.04 -3.93
CA LEU A 197 -6.26 6.21 -2.65
C LEU A 197 -7.35 7.29 -2.75
N PHE A 198 -7.10 8.37 -3.49
CA PHE A 198 -8.08 9.43 -3.74
C PHE A 198 -9.25 8.96 -4.59
N LEU A 199 -9.03 8.15 -5.63
CA LEU A 199 -10.12 7.54 -6.40
C LEU A 199 -10.98 6.61 -5.53
N PHE A 200 -10.36 5.80 -4.66
CA PHE A 200 -11.11 4.98 -3.69
C PHE A 200 -11.87 5.83 -2.67
N TYR A 201 -11.29 6.94 -2.23
CA TYR A 201 -11.98 7.89 -1.37
C TYR A 201 -13.22 8.49 -2.05
N LEU A 202 -13.11 8.93 -3.31
CA LEU A 202 -14.23 9.47 -4.08
C LEU A 202 -15.32 8.43 -4.30
N SER A 203 -14.97 7.19 -4.65
CA SER A 203 -15.95 6.13 -4.85
C SER A 203 -16.69 5.79 -3.55
N ARG A 204 -15.99 5.70 -2.41
CA ARG A 204 -16.61 5.50 -1.10
C ARG A 204 -17.45 6.69 -0.66
N ARG A 205 -17.04 7.90 -1.00
CA ARG A 205 -17.78 9.14 -0.70
C ARG A 205 -19.09 9.21 -1.48
N PHE A 206 -19.08 8.83 -2.75
CA PHE A 206 -20.29 8.65 -3.56
C PHE A 206 -21.23 7.63 -2.92
N CYS A 207 -20.71 6.47 -2.50
CA CYS A 207 -21.52 5.42 -1.91
C CYS A 207 -22.12 5.80 -0.54
N ALA A 208 -21.38 6.53 0.29
CA ALA A 208 -21.81 6.89 1.64
C ALA A 208 -22.80 8.06 1.65
N TYR A 209 -22.51 9.14 0.90
CA TYR A 209 -23.27 10.40 0.99
C TYR A 209 -24.05 10.74 -0.29
N ARG A 210 -23.93 9.92 -1.34
CA ARG A 210 -24.57 10.16 -2.65
C ARG A 210 -24.21 11.52 -3.28
N GLU A 211 -23.00 11.99 -3.00
CA GLU A 211 -22.47 13.23 -3.54
C GLU A 211 -22.10 13.07 -5.02
N TRP A 212 -23.03 13.44 -5.92
CA TRP A 212 -22.89 13.23 -7.37
C TRP A 212 -21.67 13.92 -7.99
N TRP A 213 -21.18 15.02 -7.41
CA TRP A 213 -19.97 15.72 -7.88
C TRP A 213 -18.71 14.84 -7.82
N THR A 214 -18.71 13.79 -7.00
CA THR A 214 -17.56 12.86 -6.91
C THR A 214 -17.43 11.95 -8.14
N ILE A 215 -18.52 11.71 -8.89
CA ILE A 215 -18.49 10.89 -10.12
C ILE A 215 -17.68 11.55 -11.24
N PRO A 216 -17.93 12.81 -11.65
CA PRO A 216 -17.13 13.43 -12.70
C PRO A 216 -15.66 13.53 -12.32
N LEU A 217 -15.31 13.75 -11.04
CA LEU A 217 -13.91 13.70 -10.59
C LEU A 217 -13.30 12.29 -10.68
N LEU A 218 -14.04 11.26 -10.28
CA LEU A 218 -13.61 9.87 -10.41
C LEU A 218 -13.36 9.50 -11.87
N LEU A 219 -14.30 9.87 -12.76
CA LEU A 219 -14.18 9.64 -14.20
C LEU A 219 -13.02 10.43 -14.82
N ALA A 220 -12.82 11.69 -14.42
CA ALA A 220 -11.67 12.48 -14.85
C ALA A 220 -10.36 11.85 -14.41
N GLY A 221 -10.25 11.39 -13.16
CA GLY A 221 -9.06 10.68 -12.67
C GLY A 221 -8.78 9.39 -13.45
N LEU A 222 -9.81 8.57 -13.70
CA LEU A 222 -9.68 7.37 -14.53
C LEU A 222 -9.28 7.70 -15.97
N LEU A 223 -9.86 8.76 -16.55
CA LEU A 223 -9.51 9.22 -17.90
C LEU A 223 -8.05 9.65 -17.98
N LEU A 224 -7.54 10.41 -17.00
CA LEU A 224 -6.13 10.77 -16.93
C LEU A 224 -5.23 9.54 -16.80
N MET A 225 -5.66 8.51 -16.05
CA MET A 225 -4.92 7.25 -15.98
C MET A 225 -4.87 6.52 -17.33
N VAL A 226 -5.95 6.57 -18.12
CA VAL A 226 -5.99 5.98 -19.46
C VAL A 226 -5.14 6.77 -20.44
N LEU A 227 -5.26 8.10 -20.45
CA LEU A 227 -4.65 8.96 -21.47
C LEU A 227 -3.18 9.25 -21.21
N ILE A 228 -2.75 9.37 -19.96
CA ILE A 228 -1.40 9.83 -19.59
C ILE A 228 -0.60 8.72 -18.92
N TYR A 229 -1.17 8.05 -17.91
CA TYR A 229 -0.43 7.04 -17.12
C TYR A 229 -0.23 5.71 -17.87
N LYS A 230 -1.25 5.26 -18.62
CA LYS A 230 -1.20 4.11 -19.56
C LYS A 230 -0.69 2.79 -18.96
N GLN A 231 -0.95 2.54 -17.68
CA GLN A 231 -0.64 1.26 -17.03
C GLN A 231 -1.88 0.38 -16.89
N ARG A 232 -1.99 -0.61 -17.80
CA ARG A 232 -3.17 -1.49 -17.94
C ARG A 232 -3.51 -2.24 -16.64
N THR A 233 -2.51 -2.84 -15.98
CA THR A 233 -2.73 -3.61 -14.75
C THR A 233 -3.19 -2.74 -13.59
N VAL A 234 -2.61 -1.54 -13.42
CA VAL A 234 -3.01 -0.61 -12.36
C VAL A 234 -4.42 -0.11 -12.61
N LEU A 235 -4.74 0.29 -13.85
CA LEU A 235 -6.08 0.70 -14.24
C LEU A 235 -7.11 -0.41 -13.99
N GLY A 236 -6.82 -1.64 -14.42
CA GLY A 236 -7.66 -2.81 -14.19
C GLY A 236 -7.90 -3.07 -12.71
N GLY A 237 -6.85 -3.00 -11.88
CA GLY A 237 -6.95 -3.15 -10.43
C GLY A 237 -7.81 -2.05 -9.78
N VAL A 238 -7.65 -0.79 -10.20
CA VAL A 238 -8.45 0.34 -9.70
C VAL A 238 -9.92 0.14 -10.05
N VAL A 239 -10.24 -0.17 -11.32
CA VAL A 239 -11.61 -0.41 -11.79
C VAL A 239 -12.23 -1.58 -11.04
N LEU A 240 -11.49 -2.68 -10.86
CA LEU A 240 -11.94 -3.85 -10.11
C LEU A 240 -12.30 -3.48 -8.67
N VAL A 241 -11.43 -2.74 -7.97
CA VAL A 241 -11.68 -2.38 -6.57
C VAL A 241 -12.76 -1.32 -6.43
N VAL A 242 -12.85 -0.34 -7.33
CA VAL A 242 -13.97 0.63 -7.36
C VAL A 242 -15.28 -0.10 -7.62
N GLY A 243 -15.34 -1.00 -8.59
CA GLY A 243 -16.51 -1.83 -8.88
C GLY A 243 -16.91 -2.67 -7.67
N PHE A 244 -15.95 -3.34 -7.04
CA PHE A 244 -16.16 -4.09 -5.80
C PHE A 244 -16.69 -3.19 -4.67
N ALA A 245 -16.11 -2.00 -4.48
CA ALA A 245 -16.55 -1.03 -3.49
C ALA A 245 -18.00 -0.58 -3.74
N MET A 246 -18.38 -0.31 -4.99
CA MET A 246 -19.75 0.07 -5.35
C MET A 246 -20.74 -1.08 -5.13
N ILE A 247 -20.40 -2.30 -5.56
CA ILE A 247 -21.24 -3.50 -5.37
C ILE A 247 -21.44 -3.79 -3.88
N THR A 248 -20.38 -3.72 -3.07
CA THR A 248 -20.46 -4.00 -1.63
C THR A 248 -21.19 -2.92 -0.84
N SER A 249 -21.26 -1.70 -1.37
CA SER A 249 -21.99 -0.59 -0.75
C SER A 249 -23.47 -0.54 -1.18
N ALA A 250 -23.84 -1.18 -2.30
CA ALA A 250 -25.22 -1.28 -2.75
C ALA A 250 -26.10 -2.10 -1.77
N ARG A 251 -27.36 -1.70 -1.62
CA ARG A 251 -28.34 -2.36 -0.73
C ARG A 251 -29.53 -2.90 -1.51
N GLY A 252 -30.08 -4.03 -1.06
CA GLY A 252 -31.30 -4.64 -1.61
C GLY A 252 -31.17 -5.04 -3.08
N TRP A 253 -32.20 -4.73 -3.87
CA TRP A 253 -32.31 -5.11 -5.27
C TRP A 253 -31.17 -4.55 -6.16
N TRP A 254 -30.65 -3.36 -5.83
CA TRP A 254 -29.54 -2.73 -6.55
C TRP A 254 -28.23 -3.52 -6.44
N ARG A 255 -28.02 -4.22 -5.32
CA ARG A 255 -26.86 -5.11 -5.16
C ARG A 255 -27.01 -6.35 -6.02
N ILE A 256 -28.22 -6.91 -6.08
CA ILE A 256 -28.53 -8.06 -6.92
C ILE A 256 -28.26 -7.67 -8.37
N LEU A 257 -28.85 -6.56 -8.86
CA LEU A 257 -28.57 -6.04 -10.20
C LEU A 257 -27.08 -5.84 -10.47
N ALA A 258 -26.35 -5.18 -9.57
CA ALA A 258 -24.94 -4.88 -9.78
C ALA A 258 -24.10 -6.16 -9.87
N VAL A 259 -24.41 -7.17 -9.04
CA VAL A 259 -23.77 -8.49 -9.10
C VAL A 259 -24.17 -9.22 -10.38
N SER A 260 -25.45 -9.25 -10.73
CA SER A 260 -25.95 -9.87 -11.96
C SER A 260 -25.34 -9.25 -13.21
N ALA A 261 -25.24 -7.92 -13.25
CA ALA A 261 -24.63 -7.17 -14.35
C ALA A 261 -23.12 -7.43 -14.43
N ALA A 262 -22.42 -7.50 -13.29
CA ALA A 262 -20.99 -7.85 -13.27
C ALA A 262 -20.76 -9.30 -13.73
N LEU A 263 -21.60 -10.24 -13.31
CA LEU A 263 -21.54 -11.64 -13.72
C LEU A 263 -21.84 -11.78 -15.22
N LEU A 264 -22.89 -11.12 -15.70
CA LEU A 264 -23.25 -11.07 -17.12
C LEU A 264 -22.14 -10.44 -17.94
N ALA A 265 -21.57 -9.32 -17.51
CA ALA A 265 -20.43 -8.69 -18.17
C ALA A 265 -19.23 -9.63 -18.24
N THR A 266 -18.96 -10.38 -17.18
CA THR A 266 -17.88 -11.38 -17.15
C THR A 266 -18.15 -12.53 -18.11
N ILE A 267 -19.39 -13.04 -18.17
CA ILE A 267 -19.80 -14.09 -19.12
C ILE A 267 -19.74 -13.59 -20.56
N VAL A 268 -20.22 -12.37 -20.83
CA VAL A 268 -20.16 -11.75 -22.16
C VAL A 268 -18.70 -11.50 -22.56
N LEU A 269 -17.85 -11.01 -21.65
CA LEU A 269 -16.42 -10.91 -21.92
C LEU A 269 -15.82 -12.29 -22.21
N ALA A 270 -16.13 -13.30 -21.40
CA ALA A 270 -15.62 -14.65 -21.61
C ALA A 270 -16.10 -15.23 -22.95
N ALA A 271 -17.36 -15.01 -23.35
CA ALA A 271 -17.93 -15.54 -24.58
C ALA A 271 -17.49 -14.78 -25.84
N VAL A 272 -17.43 -13.44 -25.78
CA VAL A 272 -16.95 -12.59 -26.89
C VAL A 272 -15.47 -12.81 -27.11
N TYR A 273 -14.70 -12.99 -26.04
CA TYR A 273 -13.27 -13.19 -26.16
C TYR A 273 -12.89 -14.68 -26.28
N SER A 274 -13.68 -15.69 -25.90
CA SER A 274 -13.25 -17.11 -25.99
C SER A 274 -12.85 -17.58 -27.40
N VAL A 275 -13.34 -16.94 -28.46
CA VAL A 275 -13.02 -17.30 -29.86
C VAL A 275 -11.75 -16.59 -30.36
N ASP A 276 -11.37 -15.44 -29.78
CA ASP A 276 -10.30 -14.57 -30.27
C ASP A 276 -9.24 -14.23 -29.20
N LEU A 277 -9.41 -14.75 -27.97
CA LEU A 277 -8.54 -14.45 -26.81
C LEU A 277 -7.16 -15.07 -27.01
N ALA A 278 -7.03 -16.27 -27.58
CA ALA A 278 -5.71 -16.86 -27.81
C ALA A 278 -4.89 -16.01 -28.78
N ASN A 279 -5.46 -15.67 -29.94
CA ASN A 279 -4.80 -14.89 -30.99
C ASN A 279 -4.58 -13.42 -30.60
N ARG A 280 -5.55 -12.78 -29.92
CA ARG A 280 -5.41 -11.38 -29.45
C ARG A 280 -4.66 -11.26 -28.13
N ALA A 281 -4.66 -12.24 -27.24
CA ALA A 281 -3.77 -12.24 -26.07
C ALA A 281 -2.33 -12.39 -26.53
N GLU A 282 -2.05 -13.20 -27.56
CA GLU A 282 -0.73 -13.26 -28.17
C GLU A 282 -0.36 -11.94 -28.89
N GLN A 283 -1.30 -11.23 -29.53
CA GLN A 283 -0.99 -9.91 -30.11
C GLN A 283 -0.94 -8.75 -29.08
N MET A 284 -1.73 -8.78 -28.01
CA MET A 284 -1.79 -7.72 -26.99
C MET A 284 -0.87 -7.95 -25.79
N LEU A 285 -0.40 -9.18 -25.60
CA LEU A 285 0.49 -9.59 -24.52
C LEU A 285 1.73 -10.34 -25.03
N GLY A 286 1.81 -10.83 -26.27
CA GLY A 286 2.75 -11.88 -26.70
C GLY A 286 4.22 -11.61 -26.44
N ALA A 287 4.73 -10.41 -26.72
CA ALA A 287 6.11 -10.09 -26.34
C ALA A 287 6.29 -10.07 -24.81
N SER A 288 5.39 -9.39 -24.08
CA SER A 288 5.49 -9.26 -22.61
C SER A 288 5.11 -10.53 -21.81
N LEU A 289 4.30 -11.42 -22.39
CA LEU A 289 3.80 -12.65 -21.78
C LEU A 289 4.77 -13.79 -22.03
N SER A 290 5.30 -13.91 -23.25
CA SER A 290 6.33 -14.91 -23.57
C SER A 290 7.59 -14.68 -22.73
N ILE A 291 8.03 -13.42 -22.58
CA ILE A 291 9.16 -13.07 -21.71
C ILE A 291 8.86 -13.40 -20.25
N ARG A 292 7.62 -13.16 -19.76
CA ARG A 292 7.19 -13.58 -18.42
C ARG A 292 7.24 -15.07 -18.23
N GLN A 293 6.66 -15.82 -19.16
CA GLN A 293 6.62 -17.28 -19.11
C GLN A 293 8.04 -17.85 -19.10
N ASN A 294 8.91 -17.35 -19.98
CA ASN A 294 10.30 -17.75 -20.02
C ASN A 294 11.03 -17.41 -18.71
N SER A 295 10.81 -16.21 -18.17
CA SER A 295 11.40 -15.80 -16.88
C SER A 295 10.89 -16.64 -15.70
N ILE A 296 9.62 -17.08 -15.73
CA ILE A 296 9.06 -18.00 -14.74
C ILE A 296 9.74 -19.36 -14.83
N VAL A 297 9.89 -19.91 -16.04
CA VAL A 297 10.56 -21.21 -16.25
C VAL A 297 12.00 -21.16 -15.76
N LEU A 298 12.77 -20.15 -16.17
CA LEU A 298 14.16 -19.98 -15.71
C LEU A 298 14.27 -19.81 -14.18
N ALA A 299 13.33 -19.08 -13.58
CA ALA A 299 13.31 -18.93 -12.12
C ALA A 299 12.99 -20.25 -11.40
N LEU A 300 12.06 -21.05 -11.94
CA LEU A 300 11.71 -22.36 -11.37
C LEU A 300 12.87 -23.36 -11.53
N ASP A 301 13.46 -23.44 -12.72
CA ASP A 301 14.62 -24.30 -12.99
C ASP A 301 15.77 -24.01 -12.02
N PHE A 302 16.04 -22.73 -11.74
CA PHE A 302 17.07 -22.34 -10.79
C PHE A 302 16.74 -22.71 -9.34
N LEU A 303 15.45 -22.68 -8.95
CA LEU A 303 15.00 -23.09 -7.62
C LEU A 303 15.05 -24.61 -7.43
N GLU A 304 14.78 -25.40 -8.46
CA GLU A 304 14.74 -26.86 -8.40
C GLU A 304 16.11 -27.50 -8.12
N VAL A 305 17.20 -26.80 -8.43
CA VAL A 305 18.57 -27.29 -8.18
C VAL A 305 18.81 -27.66 -6.71
N THR A 306 18.14 -27.01 -5.74
CA THR A 306 18.31 -27.35 -4.32
C THR A 306 17.05 -27.04 -3.50
N PRO A 307 16.53 -27.97 -2.68
CA PRO A 307 15.33 -27.73 -1.84
C PRO A 307 15.45 -26.53 -0.89
N LEU A 308 16.68 -26.18 -0.50
CA LEU A 308 16.95 -25.01 0.35
C LEU A 308 16.58 -23.69 -0.33
N ARG A 309 16.73 -23.60 -1.67
CA ARG A 309 16.34 -22.42 -2.46
C ARG A 309 14.85 -22.18 -2.42
N TRP A 310 14.05 -23.24 -2.43
CA TRP A 310 12.61 -23.13 -2.24
C TRP A 310 12.25 -22.60 -0.85
N LEU A 311 12.90 -23.11 0.20
CA LEU A 311 12.57 -22.75 1.57
C LEU A 311 12.97 -21.30 1.91
N LEU A 312 14.22 -20.94 1.64
CA LEU A 312 14.85 -19.69 2.08
C LEU A 312 15.00 -18.64 0.97
N GLY A 313 14.79 -19.03 -0.28
CA GLY A 313 15.07 -18.20 -1.44
C GLY A 313 16.53 -18.30 -1.85
N VAL A 314 16.86 -17.57 -2.91
CA VAL A 314 18.22 -17.41 -3.43
C VAL A 314 18.94 -16.25 -2.74
N GLY A 315 18.20 -15.41 -2.01
CA GLY A 315 18.70 -14.17 -1.45
C GLY A 315 18.50 -13.00 -2.43
N ALA A 316 18.60 -11.78 -1.90
CA ALA A 316 18.31 -10.60 -2.70
C ALA A 316 19.48 -10.26 -3.64
N ILE A 317 19.11 -9.88 -4.87
CA ILE A 317 20.04 -9.65 -5.99
C ILE A 317 19.98 -8.18 -6.39
N THR A 318 21.14 -7.58 -6.64
CA THR A 318 21.25 -6.23 -7.20
C THR A 318 22.13 -6.21 -8.43
N ARG A 319 22.10 -5.11 -9.18
CA ARG A 319 23.04 -4.84 -10.28
C ARG A 319 24.51 -4.73 -9.85
N PHE A 320 24.77 -4.67 -8.55
CA PHE A 320 26.11 -4.61 -7.98
C PHE A 320 26.57 -5.97 -7.42
N SER A 321 25.70 -6.99 -7.50
CA SER A 321 26.02 -8.35 -7.07
C SER A 321 26.94 -9.04 -8.07
N SER A 322 27.73 -10.00 -7.57
CA SER A 322 28.66 -10.79 -8.38
C SER A 322 27.96 -11.66 -9.44
N VAL A 323 26.75 -12.12 -9.11
CA VAL A 323 25.79 -12.71 -10.04
C VAL A 323 24.59 -11.76 -10.12
N THR A 324 24.30 -11.26 -11.31
CA THR A 324 23.19 -10.34 -11.54
C THR A 324 21.95 -11.07 -12.02
N LEU A 325 20.82 -10.36 -12.03
CA LEU A 325 19.57 -10.90 -12.55
C LEU A 325 19.64 -11.17 -14.06
N ALA A 326 20.44 -10.39 -14.78
CA ALA A 326 20.69 -10.57 -16.21
C ALA A 326 21.41 -11.90 -16.48
N ASP A 327 22.34 -12.29 -15.61
CA ASP A 327 23.07 -13.55 -15.72
C ASP A 327 22.15 -14.77 -15.52
N ILE A 328 21.07 -14.62 -14.73
CA ILE A 328 20.14 -15.72 -14.40
C ILE A 328 18.95 -15.76 -15.37
N LEU A 329 18.36 -14.60 -15.72
CA LEU A 329 17.15 -14.51 -16.55
C LEU A 329 17.44 -14.24 -18.03
N GLY A 330 18.71 -14.01 -18.40
CA GLY A 330 19.14 -13.80 -19.78
C GLY A 330 18.63 -12.50 -20.42
N SER A 331 18.07 -11.56 -19.65
CA SER A 331 17.62 -10.27 -20.18
C SER A 331 17.75 -9.12 -19.17
N ASP A 332 18.16 -7.96 -19.67
CA ASP A 332 18.35 -6.74 -18.87
C ASP A 332 17.05 -5.95 -18.64
N GLN A 333 15.99 -6.33 -19.37
CA GLN A 333 14.72 -5.59 -19.43
C GLN A 333 13.61 -6.21 -18.59
N PHE A 334 13.80 -7.40 -18.02
CA PHE A 334 12.79 -8.11 -17.26
C PHE A 334 13.21 -8.33 -15.80
N TYR A 335 12.39 -7.87 -14.85
CA TYR A 335 12.74 -7.90 -13.43
C TYR A 335 11.97 -8.99 -12.68
N LEU A 336 12.52 -9.50 -11.58
CA LEU A 336 11.80 -10.37 -10.61
C LEU A 336 10.45 -9.76 -10.16
N ALA A 337 10.35 -8.42 -10.21
CA ALA A 337 9.13 -7.69 -9.90
C ALA A 337 7.97 -7.97 -10.87
N ASP A 338 8.25 -8.49 -12.07
CA ASP A 338 7.31 -8.68 -13.16
C ASP A 338 6.75 -10.13 -13.23
N ILE A 339 7.20 -11.02 -12.35
CA ILE A 339 6.68 -12.39 -12.16
C ILE A 339 5.93 -12.56 -10.81
N GLY A 340 5.49 -11.46 -10.20
CA GLY A 340 4.60 -11.45 -9.03
C GLY A 340 5.14 -12.25 -7.83
N TRP A 341 4.32 -13.16 -7.30
CA TRP A 341 4.66 -13.99 -6.14
C TRP A 341 5.77 -15.02 -6.40
N ILE A 342 5.96 -15.46 -7.63
CA ILE A 342 7.06 -16.37 -7.97
C ILE A 342 8.38 -15.65 -7.75
N GLY A 343 8.48 -14.36 -8.11
CA GLY A 343 9.65 -13.54 -7.84
C GLY A 343 9.91 -13.34 -6.34
N VAL A 344 8.84 -13.28 -5.53
CA VAL A 344 8.96 -13.23 -4.06
C VAL A 344 9.50 -14.56 -3.51
N VAL A 345 8.99 -15.70 -3.99
CA VAL A 345 9.50 -17.02 -3.57
C VAL A 345 10.94 -17.22 -4.04
N PHE A 346 11.27 -16.80 -5.25
CA PHE A 346 12.63 -16.86 -5.76
C PHE A 346 13.61 -16.12 -4.85
N GLU A 347 13.28 -14.88 -4.49
CA GLU A 347 14.19 -14.02 -3.74
C GLU A 347 14.22 -14.33 -2.23
N TYR A 348 13.05 -14.58 -1.63
CA TYR A 348 12.88 -14.68 -0.17
C TYR A 348 12.45 -16.07 0.32
N GLY A 349 12.22 -17.02 -0.59
CA GLY A 349 11.73 -18.35 -0.28
C GLY A 349 10.26 -18.39 0.10
N VAL A 350 9.75 -19.61 0.27
CA VAL A 350 8.37 -19.84 0.76
C VAL A 350 8.17 -19.22 2.14
N ILE A 351 9.17 -19.27 3.02
CA ILE A 351 9.07 -18.65 4.36
C ILE A 351 8.87 -17.13 4.24
N GLY A 352 9.71 -16.46 3.46
CA GLY A 352 9.58 -15.02 3.22
C GLY A 352 8.26 -14.65 2.57
N ALA A 353 7.84 -15.42 1.55
CA ALA A 353 6.56 -15.22 0.89
C ALA A 353 5.37 -15.34 1.85
N VAL A 354 5.37 -16.34 2.75
CA VAL A 354 4.32 -16.52 3.77
C VAL A 354 4.32 -15.35 4.77
N LEU A 355 5.48 -14.88 5.22
CA LEU A 355 5.57 -13.73 6.13
C LEU A 355 5.03 -12.44 5.47
N ILE A 356 5.38 -12.21 4.20
CA ILE A 356 4.89 -11.07 3.42
C ILE A 356 3.37 -11.17 3.21
N ALA A 357 2.86 -12.34 2.81
CA ALA A 357 1.43 -12.57 2.66
C ALA A 357 0.68 -12.35 3.98
N ALA A 358 1.21 -12.87 5.09
CA ALA A 358 0.66 -12.66 6.43
C ALA A 358 0.64 -11.17 6.81
N PHE A 359 1.67 -10.41 6.44
CA PHE A 359 1.70 -8.96 6.65
C PHE A 359 0.60 -8.24 5.87
N TYR A 360 0.38 -8.57 4.60
CA TYR A 360 -0.71 -7.98 3.80
C TYR A 360 -2.09 -8.34 4.38
N VAL A 361 -2.27 -9.60 4.81
CA VAL A 361 -3.49 -10.02 5.52
C VAL A 361 -3.68 -9.26 6.82
N ALA A 362 -2.60 -9.02 7.58
CA ALA A 362 -2.63 -8.22 8.81
C ALA A 362 -2.99 -6.76 8.54
N ALA A 363 -2.43 -6.16 7.48
CA ALA A 363 -2.78 -4.81 7.02
C ALA A 363 -4.27 -4.73 6.64
N LEU A 364 -4.78 -5.69 5.87
CA LEU A 364 -6.19 -5.75 5.48
C LEU A 364 -7.12 -5.92 6.70
N ARG A 365 -6.77 -6.82 7.62
CA ARG A 365 -7.52 -7.00 8.88
C ARG A 365 -7.53 -5.73 9.72
N THR A 366 -6.42 -5.01 9.75
CA THR A 366 -6.28 -3.76 10.48
C THR A 366 -7.14 -2.66 9.86
N ALA A 367 -7.06 -2.48 8.54
CA ALA A 367 -7.87 -1.51 7.80
C ALA A 367 -9.38 -1.80 7.95
N ARG A 368 -9.79 -3.07 7.82
CA ARG A 368 -11.19 -3.48 8.04
C ARG A 368 -11.68 -3.24 9.47
N ARG A 369 -10.82 -3.41 10.48
CA ARG A 369 -11.16 -3.12 11.88
C ARG A 369 -11.22 -1.62 12.19
N SER A 370 -10.57 -0.78 11.38
CA SER A 370 -10.66 0.68 11.48
C SER A 370 -11.79 1.29 10.66
N ALA A 371 -12.38 0.52 9.74
CA ALA A 371 -13.39 0.99 8.82
C ALA A 371 -14.66 1.46 9.55
N ASP A 372 -15.08 2.69 9.25
CA ASP A 372 -16.45 3.14 9.49
C ASP A 372 -17.24 3.14 8.20
N ARG A 373 -18.54 2.88 8.30
CA ARG A 373 -19.42 3.15 7.15
C ARG A 373 -19.57 4.65 6.89
N ASP A 374 -19.45 5.46 7.94
CA ASP A 374 -19.65 6.91 7.88
C ASP A 374 -18.35 7.70 7.62
N ASP A 375 -17.23 7.02 7.36
CA ASP A 375 -15.94 7.68 7.06
C ASP A 375 -15.27 7.06 5.82
N PRO A 376 -15.50 7.63 4.62
CA PRO A 376 -15.02 7.10 3.36
C PRO A 376 -13.51 6.88 3.31
N MET A 377 -12.72 7.67 4.04
CA MET A 377 -11.25 7.53 4.06
C MET A 377 -10.81 6.22 4.69
N THR A 378 -11.48 5.77 5.76
CA THR A 378 -11.12 4.49 6.39
C THR A 378 -11.46 3.28 5.54
N LEU A 379 -12.50 3.38 4.71
CA LEU A 379 -12.83 2.35 3.71
C LEU A 379 -11.80 2.37 2.57
N ALA A 380 -11.44 3.55 2.07
CA ALA A 380 -10.44 3.72 1.01
C ALA A 380 -9.06 3.15 1.38
N LEU A 381 -8.64 3.27 2.64
CA LEU A 381 -7.43 2.61 3.13
C LEU A 381 -7.52 1.08 3.01
N GLY A 382 -8.67 0.48 3.34
CA GLY A 382 -8.89 -0.95 3.16
C GLY A 382 -8.93 -1.36 1.69
N ASP A 383 -9.54 -0.54 0.84
CA ASP A 383 -9.59 -0.73 -0.61
C ASP A 383 -8.18 -0.67 -1.22
N TYR A 384 -7.28 0.16 -0.69
CA TYR A 384 -5.89 0.20 -1.13
C TYR A 384 -5.15 -1.11 -0.88
N VAL A 385 -5.33 -1.72 0.30
CA VAL A 385 -4.72 -3.04 0.57
C VAL A 385 -5.31 -4.11 -0.34
N LEU A 386 -6.63 -4.06 -0.61
CA LEU A 386 -7.27 -4.98 -1.55
C LEU A 386 -6.73 -4.78 -2.98
N PHE A 387 -6.52 -3.54 -3.40
CA PHE A 387 -5.90 -3.20 -4.67
C PHE A 387 -4.49 -3.79 -4.78
N ALA A 388 -3.65 -3.58 -3.76
CA ALA A 388 -2.29 -4.12 -3.74
C ALA A 388 -2.27 -5.66 -3.77
N LEU A 389 -3.24 -6.32 -3.12
CA LEU A 389 -3.41 -7.78 -3.22
C LEU A 389 -3.89 -8.21 -4.60
N ALA A 390 -4.85 -7.51 -5.20
CA ALA A 390 -5.39 -7.85 -6.51
C ALA A 390 -4.34 -7.70 -7.62
N THR A 391 -3.47 -6.69 -7.53
CA THR A 391 -2.38 -6.48 -8.49
C THR A 391 -1.14 -7.33 -8.20
N SER A 392 -1.03 -7.93 -7.01
CA SER A 392 0.12 -8.75 -6.59
C SER A 392 0.40 -9.99 -7.44
N THR A 393 -0.62 -10.47 -8.15
CA THR A 393 -0.49 -11.60 -9.08
C THR A 393 0.39 -11.26 -10.27
N ILE A 394 0.46 -9.98 -10.62
CA ILE A 394 1.21 -9.47 -11.78
C ILE A 394 2.45 -8.69 -11.32
N TYR A 395 2.31 -7.82 -10.32
CA TYR A 395 3.42 -7.03 -9.79
C TYR A 395 3.85 -7.53 -8.42
N SER A 396 5.15 -7.62 -8.18
CA SER A 396 5.66 -8.03 -6.87
C SER A 396 5.23 -7.06 -5.77
N VAL A 397 4.71 -7.61 -4.68
CA VAL A 397 4.38 -6.89 -3.44
C VAL A 397 5.59 -6.26 -2.76
N VAL A 398 6.80 -6.67 -3.13
CA VAL A 398 8.05 -6.11 -2.60
C VAL A 398 8.55 -4.92 -3.44
N PHE A 399 7.82 -4.53 -4.49
CA PHE A 399 8.15 -3.34 -5.26
C PHE A 399 7.84 -2.05 -4.49
N THR A 400 6.67 -1.95 -3.85
CA THR A 400 6.29 -0.78 -3.02
C THR A 400 5.74 -1.18 -1.64
N PRO A 401 6.51 -1.93 -0.82
CA PRO A 401 6.01 -2.45 0.46
C PRO A 401 5.69 -1.34 1.47
N GLY A 402 6.29 -0.17 1.30
CA GLY A 402 6.06 1.01 2.13
C GLY A 402 4.66 1.58 2.00
N GLU A 403 3.99 1.40 0.86
CA GLU A 403 2.62 1.87 0.64
C GLU A 403 1.65 1.15 1.59
N VAL A 404 1.68 -0.19 1.61
CA VAL A 404 0.80 -1.00 2.47
C VAL A 404 1.18 -0.85 3.94
N ALA A 405 2.47 -0.75 4.26
CA ALA A 405 2.94 -0.46 5.61
C ALA A 405 2.43 0.90 6.13
N SER A 406 2.42 1.91 5.26
CA SER A 406 1.88 3.24 5.58
C SER A 406 0.37 3.21 5.76
N VAL A 407 -0.36 2.49 4.90
CA VAL A 407 -1.81 2.28 5.04
C VAL A 407 -2.15 1.60 6.36
N MET A 408 -1.39 0.58 6.77
CA MET A 408 -1.57 -0.08 8.06
C MET A 408 -1.38 0.90 9.22
N ALA A 409 -0.33 1.73 9.21
CA ALA A 409 -0.10 2.73 10.24
C ALA A 409 -1.22 3.79 10.28
N LEU A 410 -1.67 4.28 9.13
CA LEU A 410 -2.78 5.24 9.02
C LEU A 410 -4.09 4.66 9.55
N ALA A 411 -4.40 3.41 9.22
CA ALA A 411 -5.58 2.69 9.73
C ALA A 411 -5.54 2.54 11.26
N LEU A 412 -4.37 2.24 11.83
CA LEU A 412 -4.20 2.15 13.28
C LEU A 412 -4.38 3.50 13.97
N PHE A 413 -3.79 4.54 13.41
CA PHE A 413 -3.97 5.91 13.89
C PHE A 413 -5.47 6.28 13.92
N TRP A 414 -6.21 6.01 12.84
CA TRP A 414 -7.65 6.29 12.77
C TRP A 414 -8.44 5.57 13.86
N ARG A 415 -8.19 4.27 14.03
CA ARG A 415 -8.83 3.43 15.04
C ARG A 415 -8.57 3.96 16.45
N ASN A 416 -7.33 4.35 16.75
CA ASN A 416 -6.93 4.83 18.07
C ASN A 416 -7.51 6.21 18.37
N ALA A 417 -7.47 7.13 17.41
CA ALA A 417 -8.06 8.46 17.56
C ALA A 417 -9.57 8.40 17.83
N ARG A 418 -10.31 7.50 17.18
CA ARG A 418 -11.74 7.31 17.46
C ARG A 418 -12.01 6.70 18.82
N ARG A 419 -11.22 5.72 19.26
CA ARG A 419 -11.35 5.13 20.60
C ARG A 419 -11.14 6.20 21.68
N GLN A 420 -10.18 7.09 21.50
CA GLN A 420 -9.95 8.21 22.41
C GLN A 420 -11.13 9.18 22.42
N ALA A 421 -11.65 9.55 21.25
CA ALA A 421 -12.83 10.41 21.15
C ALA A 421 -14.09 9.79 21.77
N GLY A 422 -14.26 8.46 21.63
CA GLY A 422 -15.37 7.72 22.23
C GLY A 422 -15.27 7.61 23.75
N ALA A 423 -14.05 7.41 24.29
CA ALA A 423 -13.80 7.36 25.73
C ALA A 423 -13.97 8.73 26.43
N GLN A 424 -13.82 9.83 25.69
CA GLN A 424 -14.02 11.20 26.19
C GLN A 424 -15.48 11.67 26.17
N ARG A 425 -16.42 10.90 25.59
CA ARG A 425 -17.85 11.21 25.71
C ARG A 425 -18.31 10.88 27.13
N PRO A 426 -18.79 11.83 27.94
CA PRO A 426 -19.31 11.52 29.27
C PRO A 426 -20.45 10.51 29.16
N SER A 427 -20.43 9.48 30.02
CA SER A 427 -21.61 8.65 30.26
C SER A 427 -22.76 9.59 30.65
N SER A 428 -23.89 9.47 29.96
CA SER A 428 -25.17 10.17 30.10
C SER A 428 -25.35 11.07 31.34
N PRO A 429 -25.98 12.26 31.22
CA PRO A 429 -26.32 13.06 32.39
C PRO A 429 -27.18 12.22 33.36
N PRO A 430 -27.02 12.40 34.68
CA PRO A 430 -27.84 11.68 35.66
C PRO A 430 -29.30 11.89 35.31
N LYS A 431 -30.06 10.80 35.24
CA LYS A 431 -31.52 10.83 35.02
C LYS A 431 -32.09 11.88 35.97
N ARG A 432 -32.73 12.93 35.42
CA ARG A 432 -33.45 13.92 36.22
C ARG A 432 -34.39 13.17 37.18
N PRO A 433 -34.42 13.52 38.47
CA PRO A 433 -35.40 12.94 39.38
C PRO A 433 -36.79 13.25 38.83
N VAL A 434 -37.57 12.19 38.59
CA VAL A 434 -38.98 12.31 38.23
C VAL A 434 -39.68 12.89 39.46
N PHE A 435 -40.02 14.17 39.41
CA PHE A 435 -40.95 14.76 40.36
C PHE A 435 -42.29 14.05 40.18
N SER A 436 -42.68 13.23 41.15
CA SER A 436 -44.04 12.72 41.22
C SER A 436 -44.94 13.90 41.63
N MET A 437 -45.67 14.49 40.68
CA MET A 437 -46.82 15.29 41.03
C MET A 437 -47.86 14.36 41.64
N GLY A 438 -48.11 14.51 42.94
CA GLY A 438 -49.34 14.06 43.56
C GLY A 438 -50.52 14.70 42.82
N ARG A 439 -51.48 13.86 42.41
CA ARG A 439 -52.76 14.31 41.87
C ARG A 439 -53.68 14.75 43.03
N PRO A 440 -54.63 15.67 42.74
CA PRO A 440 -55.39 16.44 43.72
C PRO A 440 -56.28 15.61 44.65
#